data_AF-A0A3M1ZDJ6-F1
#
_entry.id   AF-A0A3M1ZDJ6-F1
#
_cell.length_a   1.000
_cell.length_b   1.000
_cell.length_c   1.000
_cell.angle_alpha   90.00
_cell.angle_beta   90.00
_cell.angle_gamma   90.00
#
_symmetry.space_group_name_H-M   'P 1'
#
loop_
_entity.id
_entity.type
_entity.pdbx_description
1 polymer ?
#
loop_
_entity_poly.entity_id
_entity_poly.type
_entity_poly.pdbx_seq_one_letter_code
_entity_poly.pdbx_strand_id
1 'polypeptide(L)'
;MAPDERGETLPLSAIRTALRAFRRLLVHGEITERDPELLTAVLADAGVAEVLGVLEEEFDVRVLRGRNRVDLSPNPENREIGFRFSDLQARFGDRTGAVYLVILGLLALFFR
;
A
#
# COMPACT_ATOMS: atom_id res chain seq x y z
N MET A 1 -31.07 2.61 20.37
CA MET A 1 -30.75 3.09 19.01
C MET A 1 -29.47 2.38 18.62
N ALA A 2 -29.60 1.24 17.94
CA ALA A 2 -28.48 0.42 17.49
C ALA A 2 -28.22 0.72 16.01
N PRO A 3 -26.95 0.88 15.63
CA PRO A 3 -26.47 0.44 14.31
C PRO A 3 -25.08 -0.22 14.45
N ASP A 4 -24.59 -1.17 13.66
CA ASP A 4 -25.05 -1.91 12.49
C ASP A 4 -24.11 -3.16 12.45
N GLU A 5 -24.63 -4.36 12.76
CA GLU A 5 -23.86 -5.62 12.67
C GLU A 5 -23.83 -6.12 11.22
N ARG A 6 -23.13 -5.41 10.32
CA ARG A 6 -22.73 -5.99 9.03
C ARG A 6 -21.43 -6.75 9.19
N GLY A 7 -21.49 -7.86 9.93
CA GLY A 7 -20.44 -8.88 9.94
C GLY A 7 -20.47 -9.68 8.64
N GLU A 8 -20.23 -9.04 7.51
CA GLU A 8 -20.06 -9.72 6.23
C GLU A 8 -18.68 -10.40 6.28
N THR A 9 -18.66 -11.71 6.57
CA THR A 9 -17.42 -12.47 6.66
C THR A 9 -16.82 -12.58 5.27
N LEU A 10 -15.71 -11.86 5.06
CA LEU A 10 -14.96 -11.93 3.80
C LEU A 10 -14.59 -13.38 3.48
N PRO A 11 -14.77 -13.82 2.21
CA PRO A 11 -14.46 -15.18 1.85
C PRO A 11 -12.96 -15.44 2.00
N LEU A 12 -12.60 -16.58 2.57
CA LEU A 12 -11.19 -16.96 2.80
C LEU A 12 -10.33 -16.90 1.53
N SER A 13 -10.95 -17.12 0.36
CA SER A 13 -10.32 -16.96 -0.95
C SER A 13 -9.86 -15.53 -1.22
N ALA A 14 -10.67 -14.52 -0.90
CA ALA A 14 -10.31 -13.11 -1.06
C ALA A 14 -9.16 -12.74 -0.14
N ILE A 15 -9.21 -13.15 1.14
CA ILE A 15 -8.12 -12.92 2.10
C ILE A 15 -6.80 -13.52 1.61
N ARG A 16 -6.82 -14.80 1.18
CA ARG A 16 -5.61 -15.46 0.65
C ARG A 16 -5.07 -14.76 -0.59
N THR A 17 -5.95 -14.28 -1.45
CA THR A 17 -5.57 -13.61 -2.71
C THR A 17 -4.96 -12.24 -2.43
N ALA A 18 -5.57 -11.45 -1.52
CA ALA A 18 -5.02 -10.18 -1.06
C ALA A 18 -3.64 -10.35 -0.41
N LEU A 19 -3.46 -11.35 0.47
CA LEU A 19 -2.14 -11.63 1.06
C LEU A 19 -1.10 -12.02 0.01
N ARG A 20 -1.49 -12.78 -1.01
CA ARG A 20 -0.60 -13.14 -2.13
C ARG A 20 -0.22 -11.91 -2.96
N ALA A 21 -1.18 -11.04 -3.24
CA ALA A 21 -0.95 -9.77 -3.93
C ALA A 21 -0.04 -8.85 -3.12
N PHE A 22 -0.32 -8.68 -1.83
CA PHE A 22 0.48 -7.84 -0.94
C PHE A 22 1.92 -8.35 -0.81
N ARG A 23 2.11 -9.67 -0.67
CA ARG A 23 3.46 -10.27 -0.68
C ARG A 23 4.20 -10.03 -2.00
N ARG A 24 3.51 -10.12 -3.14
CA ARG A 24 4.11 -9.83 -4.44
C ARG A 24 4.54 -8.37 -4.53
N LEU A 25 3.67 -7.45 -4.07
CA LEU A 25 3.92 -6.02 -3.99
C LEU A 25 5.11 -5.68 -3.08
N LEU A 26 5.24 -6.33 -1.92
CA LEU A 26 6.38 -6.14 -1.03
C LEU A 26 7.71 -6.62 -1.64
N VAL A 27 7.71 -7.76 -2.34
CA VAL A 27 8.96 -8.35 -2.89
C VAL A 27 9.38 -7.69 -4.20
N HIS A 28 8.42 -7.32 -5.05
CA HIS A 28 8.70 -6.85 -6.41
C HIS A 28 8.34 -5.39 -6.66
N GLY A 29 7.66 -4.73 -5.72
CA GLY A 29 7.18 -3.35 -5.87
C GLY A 29 5.97 -3.19 -6.79
N GLU A 30 5.70 -4.15 -7.67
CA GLU A 30 4.66 -4.08 -8.69
C GLU A 30 3.99 -5.43 -8.99
N ILE A 31 2.75 -5.37 -9.49
CA ILE A 31 2.01 -6.43 -10.17
C ILE A 31 1.67 -5.92 -11.56
N THR A 32 2.01 -6.68 -12.61
CA THR A 32 1.82 -6.30 -14.02
C THR A 32 1.06 -7.40 -14.77
N GLU A 33 0.87 -7.22 -16.08
CA GLU A 33 0.28 -8.23 -16.98
C GLU A 33 1.03 -9.57 -17.00
N ARG A 34 2.24 -9.64 -16.42
CA ARG A 34 2.97 -10.90 -16.21
C ARG A 34 2.27 -11.83 -15.22
N ASP A 35 1.42 -11.29 -14.34
CA ASP A 35 0.61 -12.02 -13.36
C ASP A 35 -0.89 -11.66 -13.55
N PRO A 36 -1.51 -12.02 -14.69
CA PRO A 36 -2.80 -11.47 -15.11
C PRO A 36 -3.96 -11.84 -14.18
N GLU A 37 -3.93 -13.04 -13.60
CA GLU A 37 -4.93 -13.48 -12.61
C GLU A 37 -4.88 -12.63 -11.35
N LEU A 38 -3.67 -12.35 -10.86
CA LEU A 38 -3.46 -11.57 -9.64
C LEU A 38 -3.79 -10.09 -9.87
N LEU A 39 -3.39 -9.56 -11.03
CA LEU A 39 -3.73 -8.20 -11.45
C LEU A 39 -5.25 -8.02 -11.54
N THR A 40 -5.95 -8.97 -12.17
CA THR A 40 -7.42 -8.92 -12.29
C THR A 40 -8.09 -8.97 -10.92
N ALA A 41 -7.64 -9.86 -10.04
CA ALA A 41 -8.19 -9.96 -8.69
C ALA A 41 -8.04 -8.65 -7.91
N VAL A 42 -6.87 -8.01 -7.96
CA VAL A 42 -6.63 -6.74 -7.25
C VAL A 42 -7.45 -5.57 -7.80
N LEU A 43 -7.77 -5.58 -9.10
CA LEU A 43 -8.51 -4.52 -9.76
C LEU A 43 -10.04 -4.70 -9.71
N ALA A 44 -10.54 -5.95 -9.65
CA ALA A 44 -11.96 -6.24 -9.81
C ALA A 44 -12.64 -6.86 -8.57
N ASP A 45 -11.89 -7.48 -7.66
CA ASP A 45 -12.47 -8.12 -6.47
C ASP A 45 -12.52 -7.14 -5.29
N ALA A 46 -13.74 -6.78 -4.88
CA ALA A 46 -13.97 -5.85 -3.77
C ALA A 46 -13.48 -6.39 -2.42
N GLY A 47 -13.57 -7.71 -2.19
CA GLY A 47 -13.08 -8.33 -0.96
C GLY A 47 -11.55 -8.34 -0.90
N VAL A 48 -10.89 -8.49 -2.05
CA VAL A 48 -9.42 -8.32 -2.14
C VAL A 48 -9.03 -6.87 -1.88
N ALA A 49 -9.78 -5.91 -2.44
CA ALA A 49 -9.53 -4.49 -2.22
C ALA A 49 -9.69 -4.08 -0.75
N GLU A 50 -10.70 -4.61 -0.06
CA GLU A 50 -10.94 -4.35 1.37
C GLU A 50 -9.78 -4.85 2.24
N VAL A 51 -9.33 -6.10 2.04
CA VAL A 51 -8.19 -6.65 2.78
C VAL A 51 -6.90 -5.89 2.48
N LEU A 52 -6.70 -5.48 1.22
CA LEU A 52 -5.56 -4.63 0.87
C LEU A 52 -5.63 -3.27 1.56
N GLY A 53 -6.81 -2.68 1.71
CA GLY A 53 -6.99 -1.43 2.45
C GLY A 53 -6.57 -1.54 3.92
N VAL A 54 -6.93 -2.63 4.59
CA VAL A 54 -6.45 -2.91 5.96
C VAL A 54 -4.92 -3.03 5.99
N LEU A 55 -4.32 -3.72 5.02
CA LEU A 55 -2.86 -3.85 4.94
C LEU A 55 -2.17 -2.52 4.57
N GLU A 56 -2.81 -1.67 3.77
CA GLU A 56 -2.36 -0.31 3.47
C GLU A 56 -2.26 0.53 4.75
N GLU A 57 -3.22 0.40 5.66
CA GLU A 57 -3.22 1.09 6.95
C GLU A 57 -2.18 0.50 7.92
N GLU A 58 -2.18 -0.82 8.13
CA GLU A 58 -1.31 -1.50 9.11
C GLU A 58 0.19 -1.42 8.76
N PHE A 59 0.53 -1.39 7.47
CA PHE A 59 1.92 -1.27 7.01
C PHE A 59 2.29 0.14 6.58
N ASP A 60 1.31 1.04 6.62
CA ASP A 60 1.40 2.39 6.12
C ASP A 60 2.04 2.47 4.71
N VAL A 61 1.32 1.87 3.79
CA VAL A 61 1.65 1.85 2.38
C VAL A 61 0.40 2.19 1.59
N ARG A 62 0.57 2.54 0.32
CA ARG A 62 -0.49 2.79 -0.64
C ARG A 62 -0.32 1.86 -1.81
N VAL A 63 -1.41 1.20 -2.18
CA VAL A 63 -1.54 0.36 -3.36
C VAL A 63 -2.08 1.24 -4.50
N LEU A 64 -1.20 1.65 -5.39
CA LEU A 64 -1.54 2.49 -6.54
C LEU A 64 -2.06 1.60 -7.67
N ARG A 65 -3.34 1.75 -8.00
CA ARG A 65 -4.01 0.91 -8.99
C ARG A 65 -4.07 1.65 -10.34
N GLY A 66 -3.25 1.21 -11.30
CA GLY A 66 -3.28 1.65 -12.69
C GLY A 66 -4.06 0.68 -13.58
N ARG A 67 -4.19 1.01 -14.87
CA ARG A 67 -4.97 0.20 -15.82
C ARG A 67 -4.42 -1.22 -16.01
N ASN A 68 -3.09 -1.33 -16.13
CA ASN A 68 -2.40 -2.60 -16.44
C ASN A 68 -1.27 -2.91 -15.44
N ARG A 69 -1.22 -2.17 -14.32
CA ARG A 69 -0.21 -2.30 -13.28
C ARG A 69 -0.76 -1.87 -11.94
N VAL A 70 -0.33 -2.54 -10.89
CA VAL A 70 -0.56 -2.13 -9.50
C VAL A 70 0.80 -1.98 -8.82
N ASP A 71 1.03 -0.88 -8.12
CA ASP A 71 2.29 -0.58 -7.44
C ASP A 71 2.10 -0.43 -5.94
N LEU A 72 3.19 -0.67 -5.20
CA LEU A 72 3.28 -0.32 -3.79
C LEU A 72 4.08 0.96 -3.62
N SER A 73 3.52 1.91 -2.88
CA SER A 73 4.17 3.15 -2.52
C SER A 73 4.13 3.33 -1.01
N PRO A 74 5.18 3.87 -0.36
CA PRO A 74 5.07 4.28 1.04
C PRO A 74 4.02 5.37 1.16
N ASN A 75 3.25 5.39 2.24
CA ASN A 75 2.33 6.49 2.46
C ASN A 75 3.13 7.72 2.96
N PRO A 76 3.18 8.82 2.18
CA PRO A 76 3.97 10.00 2.55
C PRO A 76 3.43 10.73 3.78
N GLU A 77 2.22 10.41 4.22
CA GLU A 77 1.56 11.02 5.37
C GLU A 77 1.73 10.24 6.68
N ASN A 78 2.58 9.20 6.71
CA ASN A 78 2.70 8.35 7.89
C ASN A 78 3.09 9.12 9.16
N ARG A 79 2.47 8.70 10.27
CA ARG A 79 2.92 9.02 11.63
C ARG A 79 3.90 7.98 12.21
N GLU A 80 3.86 6.72 11.80
CA GLU A 80 4.61 5.62 12.44
C GLU A 80 6.10 5.60 12.10
N ILE A 81 6.51 6.08 10.92
CA ILE A 81 7.94 6.32 10.61
C ILE A 81 8.47 7.57 11.37
N GLY A 82 7.64 8.20 12.22
CA GLY A 82 8.03 9.29 13.12
C GLY A 82 8.17 10.66 12.46
N PHE A 83 7.88 10.77 11.16
CA PHE A 83 8.00 12.02 10.40
C PHE A 83 6.90 12.11 9.33
N ARG A 84 6.01 13.09 9.44
CA ARG A 84 5.13 13.46 8.32
C ARG A 84 5.94 14.15 7.24
N PHE A 85 5.53 14.06 5.97
CA PHE A 85 6.13 14.85 4.90
C PHE A 85 6.10 16.36 5.20
N SER A 86 5.05 16.85 5.85
CA SER A 86 4.95 18.22 6.35
C SER A 86 5.97 18.52 7.46
N ASP A 87 6.30 17.57 8.32
CA ASP A 87 7.34 17.71 9.34
C ASP A 87 8.76 17.71 8.71
N LEU A 88 8.95 16.95 7.63
CA LEU A 88 10.18 16.97 6.84
C LEU A 88 10.34 18.28 6.06
N GLN A 89 9.28 18.77 5.42
CA GLN A 89 9.29 20.09 4.77
C GLN A 89 9.53 21.21 5.79
N ALA A 90 8.91 21.14 6.98
CA ALA A 90 9.14 22.11 8.04
C ALA A 90 10.59 22.07 8.58
N ARG A 91 11.21 20.88 8.64
CA ARG A 91 12.61 20.72 9.10
C ARG A 91 13.66 21.07 8.03
N PHE A 92 13.40 20.78 6.76
CA PHE A 92 14.38 20.94 5.67
C PHE A 92 14.12 22.18 4.79
N GLY A 93 12.99 22.87 4.96
CA GLY A 93 12.60 24.03 4.17
C GLY A 93 12.47 23.68 2.68
N ASP A 94 12.73 24.65 1.80
CA ASP A 94 12.62 24.53 0.34
C ASP A 94 13.67 23.58 -0.31
N ARG A 95 14.44 22.85 0.51
CA ARG A 95 15.39 21.82 0.06
C ARG A 95 14.66 20.51 -0.21
N THR A 96 13.75 20.54 -1.18
CA THR A 96 12.95 19.39 -1.64
C THR A 96 13.82 18.16 -1.91
N GLY A 97 15.03 18.35 -2.45
CA GLY A 97 15.97 17.25 -2.74
C GLY A 97 16.42 16.46 -1.50
N ALA A 98 16.54 17.09 -0.33
CA ALA A 98 16.93 16.38 0.90
C ALA A 98 15.79 15.48 1.42
N VAL A 99 14.54 15.93 1.28
CA VAL A 99 13.35 15.16 1.64
C VAL A 99 13.23 13.92 0.74
N TYR A 100 13.45 14.09 -0.57
CA TYR A 100 13.46 12.96 -1.50
C TYR A 100 14.57 11.95 -1.19
N LEU A 101 15.77 12.39 -0.77
CA LEU A 101 16.86 11.48 -0.40
C LEU A 101 16.56 10.66 0.87
N VAL A 102 15.88 11.26 1.85
CA VAL A 102 15.46 10.55 3.07
C VAL A 102 14.38 9.52 2.75
N ILE A 103 13.40 9.89 1.92
CA ILE A 103 12.37 8.95 1.43
C ILE A 103 13.00 7.83 0.61
N LEU A 104 13.97 8.15 -0.26
CA LEU A 104 14.72 7.17 -1.05
C LEU A 104 15.55 6.23 -0.17
N GLY A 105 16.14 6.74 0.92
CA GLY A 105 16.87 5.92 1.89
C GLY A 105 15.96 4.98 2.69
N LEU A 106 14.77 5.44 3.07
CA LEU A 106 13.74 4.60 3.71
C LEU A 106 13.26 3.49 2.76
N LEU A 107 12.99 3.85 1.50
CA LEU A 107 12.66 2.89 0.44
C LEU A 107 13.77 1.87 0.23
N ALA A 108 15.03 2.30 0.14
CA ALA A 108 16.18 1.40 -0.03
C ALA A 108 16.37 0.45 1.16
N LEU A 109 15.93 0.83 2.37
CA LEU A 109 15.97 -0.03 3.54
C LEU A 109 14.88 -1.12 3.51
N PHE A 110 13.71 -0.80 2.94
CA PHE A 110 12.58 -1.73 2.81
C PHE A 110 12.71 -2.70 1.62
N PHE A 111 13.36 -2.27 0.53
CA PHE A 111 13.53 -3.06 -0.70
C PHE A 111 14.88 -3.79 -0.79
N ARG A 112 15.51 -4.13 0.33
CA ARG A 112 16.78 -4.87 0.38
C ARG A 112 16.60 -6.38 0.21
#